data_AF-A0A5E6N2Q6-F1
#
_entry.id   AF-A0A5E6N2Q6-F1
#
_cell.length_a   1.000
_cell.length_b   1.000
_cell.length_c   1.000
_cell.angle_alpha   90.00
_cell.angle_beta   90.00
_cell.angle_gamma   90.00
#
_symmetry.space_group_name_H-M   'P 1'
#
loop_
_entity.id
_entity.type
_entity.pdbx_description
1 polymer ?
#
loop_
_entity_poly.entity_id
_entity_poly.type
_entity_poly.pdbx_seq_one_letter_code
_entity_poly.pdbx_strand_id
1 'polypeptide(L)'
;MAVVCFLQPVGFENNICEVQINYPTDEVLGDWACATSLTLKNKQKDAEIYTANNYLDLIDHPVEMADFTRFEFNAGNIPHTMTITGEHSTDIDRLRADLMRICKHHIGFFGGSIPFDSYLFLTLATSKDYGGLEHKKSSSLICARKELPALEQQEITPEYTRFLALCSHEYFHAWWIKTIKPASFHELDMSCENYTEQLWIFEGFTSYYDELSLLRTGILSIEQYLTLLVPTISRMHKGRGRFKQSVRNQVLMRGRNFTTR
;
A
#
# COMPACT_ATOMS: atom_id res chain seq x y z
N MET A 1 -4.31 -10.66 13.71
CA MET A 1 -3.60 -9.42 13.36
C MET A 1 -3.38 -8.62 14.64
N ALA A 2 -2.13 -8.46 15.06
CA ALA A 2 -1.79 -7.57 16.15
C ALA A 2 -1.60 -6.16 15.58
N VAL A 3 -2.22 -5.15 16.19
CA VAL A 3 -1.89 -3.74 15.89
C VAL A 3 -0.76 -3.36 16.84
N VAL A 4 0.42 -3.09 16.29
CA VAL A 4 1.56 -2.60 17.08
C VAL A 4 1.52 -1.08 17.06
N CYS A 5 1.34 -0.46 18.23
CA CYS A 5 1.42 0.98 18.40
C CYS A 5 2.72 1.32 19.13
N PHE A 6 3.60 2.09 18.49
CA PHE A 6 4.75 2.70 19.16
C PHE A 6 4.34 4.07 19.71
N LEU A 7 4.62 4.35 20.98
CA LEU A 7 4.41 5.68 21.55
C LEU A 7 5.56 6.60 21.12
N GLN A 8 5.25 7.86 20.83
CA GLN A 8 6.25 8.87 20.51
C GLN A 8 6.91 9.41 21.78
N PRO A 9 8.24 9.25 21.94
CA PRO A 9 8.97 9.87 23.05
C PRO A 9 9.22 11.36 22.75
N VAL A 10 8.48 12.24 23.42
CA VAL A 10 8.58 13.70 23.23
C VAL A 10 9.99 14.20 23.54
N GLY A 11 10.58 14.95 22.62
CA GLY A 11 11.95 15.48 22.69
C GLY A 11 13.04 14.54 22.16
N PHE A 12 12.67 13.31 21.74
CA PHE A 12 13.58 12.31 21.18
C PHE A 12 13.16 11.87 19.77
N GLU A 13 12.33 12.64 19.09
CA GLU A 13 11.71 12.29 17.82
C GLU A 13 12.73 11.98 16.72
N ASN A 14 13.88 12.68 16.76
CA ASN A 14 14.95 12.56 15.78
C ASN A 14 16.00 11.50 16.12
N ASN A 15 15.85 10.80 17.25
CA ASN A 15 16.78 9.75 17.63
C ASN A 15 16.52 8.46 16.84
N ILE A 16 17.59 7.73 16.55
CA ILE A 16 17.50 6.38 15.98
C ILE A 16 16.60 5.54 16.89
N CYS A 17 15.61 4.89 16.26
CA CYS A 17 14.69 4.00 16.92
C CYS A 17 15.14 2.55 16.71
N GLU A 18 15.02 1.73 17.75
CA GLU A 18 15.25 0.29 17.70
C GLU A 18 13.97 -0.42 18.12
N VAL A 19 13.59 -1.44 17.36
CA VAL A 19 12.41 -2.26 17.62
C VAL A 19 12.84 -3.71 17.70
N GLN A 20 12.56 -4.35 18.83
CA GLN A 20 12.69 -5.78 18.98
C GLN A 20 11.32 -6.43 18.82
N ILE A 21 11.19 -7.32 17.84
CA ILE A 21 10.01 -8.14 17.61
C ILE A 21 10.31 -9.52 18.15
N ASN A 22 9.60 -9.92 19.20
CA ASN A 22 9.73 -11.25 19.78
C ASN A 22 8.73 -12.18 19.09
N TYR A 23 9.19 -13.33 18.64
CA TYR A 23 8.32 -14.39 18.16
C TYR A 23 7.52 -14.97 19.34
N PRO A 24 6.27 -15.39 19.11
CA PRO A 24 5.49 -16.04 20.15
C PRO A 24 6.17 -17.34 20.59
N THR A 25 6.20 -17.58 21.91
CA THR A 25 6.93 -18.69 22.55
C THR A 25 6.05 -19.90 22.88
N ASP A 26 4.72 -19.73 22.83
CA ASP A 26 3.75 -20.81 22.97
C ASP A 26 3.66 -21.64 21.68
N GLU A 27 3.05 -22.83 21.73
CA GLU A 27 2.77 -23.65 20.54
C GLU A 27 1.81 -22.93 19.59
N VAL A 28 2.37 -22.08 18.71
CA VAL A 28 1.61 -21.41 17.66
C VAL A 28 1.55 -22.30 16.43
N LEU A 29 0.37 -22.46 15.85
CA LEU A 29 0.21 -23.15 14.58
C LEU A 29 0.80 -22.30 13.45
N GLY A 30 1.66 -22.91 12.63
CA GLY A 30 2.22 -22.33 11.40
C GLY A 30 3.66 -21.83 11.53
N ASP A 31 4.29 -21.58 10.40
CA ASP A 31 5.69 -21.13 10.30
C ASP A 31 5.76 -19.59 10.31
N TRP A 32 5.56 -18.99 11.48
CA TRP A 32 5.49 -17.53 11.61
C TRP A 32 6.82 -16.86 11.23
N ALA A 33 6.72 -15.83 10.38
CA ALA A 33 7.83 -14.97 10.01
C ALA A 33 7.43 -13.50 10.13
N CYS A 34 8.42 -12.61 10.14
CA CYS A 34 8.22 -11.17 10.11
C CYS A 34 8.43 -10.61 8.69
N ALA A 35 7.54 -9.73 8.25
CA ALA A 35 7.65 -8.97 7.03
C ALA A 35 7.52 -7.48 7.35
N THR A 36 8.58 -6.74 7.07
CA THR A 36 8.62 -5.29 7.20
C THR A 36 9.69 -4.74 6.26
N SER A 37 9.59 -3.45 5.97
CA SER A 37 10.62 -2.72 5.25
C SER A 37 11.66 -2.08 6.19
N LEU A 38 11.55 -2.20 7.52
CA LEU A 38 12.59 -1.76 8.47
C LEU A 38 13.96 -2.40 8.19
N THR A 39 15.04 -1.71 8.58
CA THR A 39 16.41 -2.23 8.45
C THR A 39 16.69 -3.25 9.54
N LEU A 40 16.87 -4.52 9.15
CA LEU A 40 17.23 -5.60 10.07
C LEU A 40 18.64 -5.37 10.63
N LYS A 41 18.76 -5.20 11.95
CA LYS A 41 20.02 -5.05 12.67
C LYS A 41 20.58 -6.38 13.14
N ASN A 42 19.70 -7.25 13.67
CA ASN A 42 20.09 -8.56 14.19
C ASN A 42 18.92 -9.53 14.11
N LYS A 43 19.20 -10.79 13.78
CA LYS A 43 18.22 -11.87 13.79
C LYS A 43 18.68 -12.96 14.76
N GLN A 44 17.88 -13.18 15.79
CA GLN A 44 18.07 -14.23 16.77
C GLN A 44 17.04 -15.34 16.50
N LYS A 45 17.15 -16.44 17.27
CA LYS A 45 16.22 -17.58 17.12
C LYS A 45 14.78 -17.17 17.43
N ASP A 46 14.58 -16.39 18.49
CA ASP A 46 13.26 -16.10 19.05
C ASP A 46 12.88 -14.61 18.92
N ALA A 47 13.73 -13.80 18.27
CA ALA A 47 13.48 -12.38 18.07
C ALA A 47 14.25 -11.78 16.88
N GLU A 48 13.72 -10.70 16.33
CA GLU A 48 14.37 -9.87 15.33
C GLU A 48 14.46 -8.42 15.81
N ILE A 49 15.62 -7.80 15.62
CA ILE A 49 15.90 -6.42 16.01
C ILE A 49 16.03 -5.59 14.74
N TYR A 50 15.22 -4.54 14.66
CA TYR A 50 15.10 -3.63 13.54
C TYR A 50 15.48 -2.20 13.96
N THR A 51 15.87 -1.40 12.99
CA THR A 51 16.21 0.02 13.20
C THR A 51 15.49 0.92 12.21
N ALA A 52 15.19 2.14 12.66
CA ALA A 52 14.70 3.25 11.86
C ALA A 52 15.46 4.54 12.23
N ASN A 53 15.59 5.47 11.29
CA ASN A 53 16.43 6.65 11.48
C ASN A 53 15.88 7.62 12.54
N ASN A 54 14.56 7.66 12.69
CA ASN A 54 13.84 8.51 13.63
C ASN A 54 12.39 7.98 13.78
N TYR A 55 11.59 8.63 14.63
CA TYR A 55 10.22 8.20 14.89
C TYR A 55 9.31 8.26 13.65
N LEU A 56 9.44 9.30 12.81
CA LEU A 56 8.66 9.42 11.57
C LEU A 56 9.02 8.33 10.56
N ASP A 57 10.28 7.92 10.52
CA ASP A 57 10.74 6.77 9.74
C ASP A 57 10.15 5.47 10.28
N LEU A 58 10.21 5.27 11.61
CA LEU A 58 9.67 4.09 12.28
C LEU A 58 8.19 3.84 11.94
N ILE A 59 7.35 4.87 12.07
CA ILE A 59 5.89 4.72 11.84
C ILE A 59 5.51 4.61 10.37
N ASP A 60 6.47 4.77 9.45
CA ASP A 60 6.27 4.54 8.01
C ASP A 60 6.63 3.11 7.59
N HIS A 61 7.00 2.24 8.53
CA HIS A 61 7.31 0.84 8.25
C HIS A 61 6.33 -0.09 8.97
N PRO A 62 5.22 -0.46 8.31
CA PRO A 62 4.32 -1.48 8.84
C PRO A 62 5.07 -2.80 9.05
N VAL A 63 4.59 -3.55 10.04
CA VAL A 63 5.12 -4.86 10.42
C VAL A 63 3.99 -5.86 10.35
N GLU A 64 4.21 -6.93 9.60
CA GLU A 64 3.35 -8.10 9.58
C GLU A 64 4.11 -9.29 10.18
N MET A 65 3.48 -9.98 11.13
CA MET A 65 4.02 -11.21 11.71
C MET A 65 2.94 -12.28 11.64
N ALA A 66 3.16 -13.27 10.76
CA ALA A 66 2.20 -14.34 10.47
C ALA A 66 2.90 -15.49 9.74
N ASP A 67 2.19 -16.61 9.60
CA ASP A 67 2.45 -17.59 8.57
C ASP A 67 1.81 -17.08 7.27
N PHE A 68 2.65 -16.63 6.32
CA PHE A 68 2.22 -15.99 5.09
C PHE A 68 2.86 -16.63 3.87
N THR A 69 2.17 -16.55 2.73
CA THR A 69 2.78 -16.83 1.44
C THR A 69 3.68 -15.66 1.06
N ARG A 70 4.95 -15.94 0.72
CA ARG A 70 5.91 -14.93 0.27
C ARG A 70 6.41 -15.25 -1.13
N PHE A 71 6.48 -14.24 -1.98
CA PHE A 71 7.17 -14.35 -3.26
C PHE A 71 7.88 -13.05 -3.65
N GLU A 72 8.87 -13.18 -4.52
CA GLU A 72 9.77 -12.11 -4.90
C GLU A 72 9.78 -11.92 -6.42
N PHE A 73 10.09 -10.71 -6.85
CA PHE A 73 10.29 -10.34 -8.25
C PHE A 73 11.20 -9.12 -8.36
N ASN A 74 11.58 -8.77 -9.58
CA ASN A 74 12.42 -7.61 -9.84
C ASN A 74 11.78 -6.68 -10.88
N ALA A 75 11.76 -5.38 -10.58
CA ALA A 75 11.35 -4.33 -11.50
C ALA A 75 12.38 -3.19 -11.43
N GLY A 76 12.93 -2.80 -12.59
CA GLY A 76 13.95 -1.75 -12.66
C GLY A 76 15.23 -2.07 -11.89
N ASN A 77 15.64 -3.34 -11.80
CA ASN A 77 16.75 -3.83 -10.99
C ASN A 77 16.57 -3.67 -9.47
N ILE A 78 15.34 -3.37 -9.01
CA ILE A 78 15.01 -3.26 -7.60
C ILE A 78 14.27 -4.53 -7.13
N PRO A 79 14.68 -5.14 -6.00
CA PRO A 79 13.97 -6.27 -5.43
C PRO A 79 12.59 -5.84 -4.90
N HIS A 80 11.58 -6.60 -5.29
CA HIS A 80 10.21 -6.46 -4.82
C HIS A 80 9.79 -7.75 -4.14
N THR A 81 9.04 -7.62 -3.06
CA THR A 81 8.46 -8.75 -2.31
C THR A 81 6.98 -8.49 -2.14
N MET A 82 6.18 -9.55 -2.18
CA MET A 82 4.81 -9.53 -1.68
C MET A 82 4.62 -10.64 -0.65
N THR A 83 3.96 -10.30 0.46
CA THR A 83 3.40 -11.26 1.41
C THR A 83 1.89 -11.29 1.28
N ILE A 84 1.30 -12.49 1.39
CA ILE A 84 -0.14 -12.69 1.44
C ILE A 84 -0.46 -13.51 2.68
N THR A 85 -1.17 -12.90 3.62
CA THR A 85 -1.62 -13.51 4.87
C THR A 85 -3.10 -13.82 4.81
N GLY A 86 -3.48 -14.93 5.45
CA GLY A 86 -4.85 -15.47 5.42
C GLY A 86 -4.98 -16.59 4.39
N GLU A 87 -6.07 -17.34 4.45
CA GLU A 87 -6.28 -18.45 3.52
C GLU A 87 -6.58 -17.93 2.11
N HIS A 88 -5.86 -18.45 1.12
CA HIS A 88 -6.03 -18.10 -0.29
C HIS A 88 -5.55 -19.26 -1.18
N SER A 89 -5.97 -19.25 -2.46
CA SER A 89 -5.54 -20.19 -3.50
C SER A 89 -4.87 -19.48 -4.68
N THR A 90 -4.19 -18.37 -4.37
CA THR A 90 -3.61 -17.44 -5.34
C THR A 90 -2.67 -18.11 -6.34
N ASP A 91 -2.88 -17.82 -7.61
CA ASP A 91 -1.90 -18.05 -8.68
C ASP A 91 -0.76 -17.02 -8.55
N ILE A 92 0.28 -17.44 -7.83
CA ILE A 92 1.44 -16.61 -7.50
C ILE A 92 2.22 -16.22 -8.75
N ASP A 93 2.34 -17.10 -9.74
CA ASP A 93 3.13 -16.83 -10.94
C ASP A 93 2.45 -15.76 -11.81
N ARG A 94 1.12 -15.85 -11.97
CA ARG A 94 0.33 -14.82 -12.64
C ARG A 94 0.42 -13.49 -11.91
N LEU A 95 0.17 -13.48 -10.61
CA LEU A 95 0.22 -12.25 -9.81
C LEU A 95 1.60 -11.58 -9.87
N ARG A 96 2.67 -12.38 -9.75
CA ARG A 96 4.05 -11.91 -9.88
C ARG A 96 4.31 -11.26 -11.23
N ALA A 97 3.86 -11.89 -12.32
CA ALA A 97 4.05 -11.37 -13.67
C ALA A 97 3.33 -10.04 -13.89
N ASP A 98 2.09 -9.91 -13.44
CA ASP A 98 1.29 -8.69 -13.58
C ASP A 98 1.84 -7.55 -12.72
N LEU A 99 2.20 -7.81 -11.45
CA LEU A 99 2.85 -6.81 -10.58
C LEU A 99 4.16 -6.31 -11.18
N MET A 100 4.99 -7.21 -11.73
CA MET A 100 6.23 -6.82 -12.39
C MET A 100 5.98 -5.88 -13.58
N ARG A 101 4.93 -6.10 -14.38
CA ARG A 101 4.55 -5.21 -15.50
C ARG A 101 4.15 -3.83 -14.99
N ILE A 102 3.29 -3.78 -13.96
CA ILE A 102 2.82 -2.54 -13.33
C ILE A 102 3.99 -1.75 -12.74
N CYS A 103 4.84 -2.39 -11.95
CA CYS A 103 5.98 -1.73 -11.30
C CYS A 103 6.96 -1.17 -12.34
N LYS A 104 7.29 -1.95 -13.39
CA LYS A 104 8.14 -1.48 -14.49
C LYS A 104 7.53 -0.29 -15.23
N HIS A 105 6.21 -0.28 -15.43
CA HIS A 105 5.53 0.85 -16.05
C HIS A 105 5.66 2.12 -15.22
N HIS A 106 5.38 2.05 -13.91
CA HIS A 106 5.48 3.20 -13.01
C HIS A 106 6.91 3.73 -12.91
N ILE A 107 7.91 2.85 -12.79
CA ILE A 107 9.33 3.24 -12.83
C ILE A 107 9.64 4.00 -14.13
N GLY A 108 9.19 3.48 -15.29
CA GLY A 108 9.36 4.15 -16.58
C GLY A 108 8.61 5.49 -16.68
N PHE A 109 7.40 5.57 -16.13
CA PHE A 109 6.58 6.79 -16.08
C PHE A 109 7.30 7.92 -15.33
N PHE A 110 7.99 7.60 -14.22
CA PHE A 110 8.80 8.55 -13.46
C PHE A 110 10.24 8.68 -14.00
N GLY A 111 10.48 8.35 -15.27
CA GLY A 111 11.77 8.55 -15.94
C GLY A 111 12.90 7.64 -15.44
N GLY A 112 12.57 6.53 -14.78
CA GLY A 112 13.55 5.58 -14.24
C GLY A 112 14.11 5.94 -12.85
N SER A 113 13.68 7.06 -12.26
CA SER A 113 14.03 7.40 -10.88
C SER A 113 13.27 6.50 -9.92
N ILE A 114 13.93 5.91 -8.91
CA ILE A 114 13.29 5.02 -7.93
C ILE A 114 13.64 5.53 -6.52
N PRO A 115 12.66 5.88 -5.67
CA PRO A 115 12.90 6.50 -4.36
C PRO A 115 13.18 5.51 -3.22
N PHE A 116 13.37 4.23 -3.53
CA PHE A 116 13.58 3.14 -2.58
C PHE A 116 14.59 2.12 -3.12
N ASP A 117 15.20 1.36 -2.22
CA ASP A 117 16.17 0.29 -2.51
C ASP A 117 15.52 -1.10 -2.65
N SER A 118 14.30 -1.24 -2.16
CA SER A 118 13.47 -2.43 -2.17
C SER A 118 12.01 -2.02 -1.94
N TYR A 119 11.05 -2.85 -2.34
CA TYR A 119 9.64 -2.58 -2.09
C TYR A 119 8.89 -3.80 -1.59
N LEU A 120 8.07 -3.62 -0.54
CA LEU A 120 7.29 -4.70 0.07
C LEU A 120 5.78 -4.42 0.02
N PHE A 121 5.03 -5.30 -0.64
CA PHE A 121 3.57 -5.32 -0.57
C PHE A 121 3.13 -6.27 0.55
N LEU A 122 2.59 -5.72 1.63
CA LEU A 122 2.00 -6.50 2.73
C LEU A 122 0.51 -6.68 2.44
N THR A 123 0.04 -7.90 2.18
CA THR A 123 -1.35 -8.15 1.77
C THR A 123 -2.09 -9.05 2.76
N LEU A 124 -3.19 -8.54 3.32
CA LEU A 124 -4.11 -9.33 4.12
C LEU A 124 -5.34 -9.75 3.28
N ALA A 125 -5.48 -11.04 3.04
CA ALA A 125 -6.60 -11.61 2.30
C ALA A 125 -7.78 -11.96 3.23
N THR A 126 -8.85 -11.16 3.19
CA THR A 126 -10.06 -11.38 3.99
C THR A 126 -11.27 -11.80 3.14
N SER A 127 -12.43 -11.95 3.75
CA SER A 127 -13.65 -12.34 3.02
C SER A 127 -14.24 -11.21 2.18
N LYS A 128 -14.07 -9.93 2.57
CA LYS A 128 -14.81 -8.81 1.97
C LYS A 128 -14.16 -7.42 2.07
N ASP A 129 -13.08 -7.27 2.83
CA ASP A 129 -12.53 -5.94 3.11
C ASP A 129 -11.67 -5.45 1.95
N TYR A 130 -11.52 -4.13 1.85
CA TYR A 130 -10.75 -3.48 0.79
C TYR A 130 -10.14 -2.18 1.29
N GLY A 131 -8.85 -1.96 1.00
CA GLY A 131 -8.16 -0.73 1.33
C GLY A 131 -6.64 -0.86 1.19
N GLY A 132 -5.98 0.29 1.06
CA GLY A 132 -4.54 0.39 1.00
C GLY A 132 -4.04 1.50 1.92
N LEU A 133 -2.77 1.42 2.28
CA LEU A 133 -2.04 2.51 2.90
C LEU A 133 -0.60 2.50 2.38
N GLU A 134 -0.17 3.67 1.93
CA GLU A 134 1.06 3.90 1.22
C GLU A 134 2.22 4.30 2.15
N HIS A 135 3.38 3.69 1.91
CA HIS A 135 4.62 3.99 2.64
C HIS A 135 5.78 4.18 1.65
N LYS A 136 6.90 4.75 2.11
CA LYS A 136 8.04 5.07 1.22
C LYS A 136 8.58 3.87 0.45
N LYS A 137 8.63 2.70 1.10
CA LYS A 137 9.20 1.46 0.55
C LYS A 137 8.31 0.23 0.79
N SER A 138 7.02 0.46 1.05
CA SER A 138 6.05 -0.62 1.24
C SER A 138 4.62 -0.12 1.09
N SER A 139 3.66 -1.03 1.05
CA SER A 139 2.23 -0.71 1.18
C SER A 139 1.54 -1.78 2.01
N SER A 140 0.57 -1.36 2.84
CA SER A 140 -0.32 -2.27 3.56
C SER A 140 -1.62 -2.39 2.81
N LEU A 141 -1.94 -3.58 2.32
CA LEU A 141 -3.11 -3.88 1.49
C LEU A 141 -4.05 -4.81 2.24
N ILE A 142 -5.35 -4.56 2.11
CA ILE A 142 -6.40 -5.51 2.48
C ILE A 142 -7.30 -5.71 1.28
N CYS A 143 -7.57 -6.98 0.94
CA CYS A 143 -8.40 -7.33 -0.21
C CYS A 143 -9.27 -8.55 0.09
N ALA A 144 -10.36 -8.72 -0.67
CA ALA A 144 -11.14 -9.94 -0.59
C ALA A 144 -10.40 -11.08 -1.30
N ARG A 145 -10.45 -12.30 -0.77
CA ARG A 145 -9.78 -13.48 -1.38
C ARG A 145 -10.15 -13.71 -2.84
N LYS A 146 -11.40 -13.41 -3.21
CA LYS A 146 -11.91 -13.50 -4.60
C LYS A 146 -11.28 -12.49 -5.57
N GLU A 147 -10.59 -11.47 -5.05
CA GLU A 147 -9.86 -10.47 -5.83
C GLU A 147 -8.43 -10.92 -6.12
N LEU A 148 -7.96 -12.00 -5.50
CA LEU A 148 -6.69 -12.61 -5.87
C LEU A 148 -6.90 -13.58 -7.05
N PRO A 149 -5.96 -13.65 -8.00
CA PRO A 149 -6.09 -14.53 -9.17
C PRO A 149 -6.02 -16.00 -8.72
N ALA A 150 -6.79 -16.88 -9.34
CA ALA A 150 -6.76 -18.32 -9.07
C ALA A 150 -6.30 -19.10 -10.31
N LEU A 151 -5.67 -20.26 -10.11
CA LEU A 151 -5.08 -21.08 -11.19
C LEU A 151 -6.08 -21.45 -12.31
N GLU A 152 -7.34 -21.68 -11.95
CA GLU A 152 -8.38 -22.08 -12.91
C GLU A 152 -8.95 -20.90 -13.71
N GLN A 153 -8.61 -19.66 -13.33
CA GLN A 153 -9.13 -18.45 -13.92
C GLN A 153 -8.02 -17.75 -14.70
N GLN A 154 -7.93 -18.01 -16.00
CA GLN A 154 -6.88 -17.44 -16.85
C GLN A 154 -7.18 -15.99 -17.28
N GLU A 155 -8.45 -15.68 -17.52
CA GLU A 155 -8.88 -14.35 -17.91
C GLU A 155 -8.80 -13.35 -16.76
N ILE A 156 -8.66 -12.06 -17.08
CA ILE A 156 -8.74 -10.99 -16.08
C ILE A 156 -10.22 -10.73 -15.73
N THR A 157 -10.51 -10.67 -14.43
CA THR A 157 -11.87 -10.40 -13.92
C THR A 157 -11.95 -9.02 -13.29
N PRO A 158 -13.17 -8.48 -13.09
CA PRO A 158 -13.34 -7.21 -12.38
C PRO A 158 -12.75 -7.25 -10.96
N GLU A 159 -12.89 -8.37 -10.25
CA GLU A 159 -12.32 -8.57 -8.92
C GLU A 159 -10.79 -8.51 -8.93
N TYR A 160 -10.14 -9.24 -9.85
CA TYR A 160 -8.69 -9.22 -9.94
C TYR A 160 -8.16 -7.87 -10.44
N THR A 161 -8.87 -7.25 -11.38
CA THR A 161 -8.56 -5.90 -11.86
C THR A 161 -8.55 -4.91 -10.70
N ARG A 162 -9.51 -5.01 -9.79
CA ARG A 162 -9.60 -4.15 -8.61
C ARG A 162 -8.39 -4.32 -7.68
N PHE A 163 -7.91 -5.53 -7.45
CA PHE A 163 -6.70 -5.76 -6.65
C PHE A 163 -5.44 -5.23 -7.34
N LEU A 164 -5.28 -5.44 -8.65
CA LEU A 164 -4.16 -4.87 -9.40
C LEU A 164 -4.19 -3.34 -9.42
N ALA A 165 -5.37 -2.73 -9.54
CA ALA A 165 -5.54 -1.29 -9.44
C ALA A 165 -5.13 -0.78 -8.05
N LEU A 166 -5.53 -1.48 -6.98
CA LEU A 166 -5.07 -1.16 -5.62
C LEU A 166 -3.54 -1.22 -5.51
N CYS A 167 -2.90 -2.29 -5.99
CA CYS A 167 -1.43 -2.39 -5.97
C CYS A 167 -0.77 -1.26 -6.79
N SER A 168 -1.34 -0.94 -7.95
CA SER A 168 -0.90 0.15 -8.82
C SER A 168 -1.01 1.51 -8.12
N HIS A 169 -2.11 1.75 -7.40
CA HIS A 169 -2.40 2.95 -6.63
C HIS A 169 -1.36 3.17 -5.53
N GLU A 170 -1.21 2.20 -4.63
CA GLU A 170 -0.30 2.33 -3.50
C GLU A 170 1.18 2.39 -3.94
N TYR A 171 1.54 1.70 -5.01
CA TYR A 171 2.91 1.76 -5.55
C TYR A 171 3.23 3.12 -6.18
N PHE A 172 2.28 3.73 -6.91
CA PHE A 172 2.45 5.06 -7.49
C PHE A 172 2.70 6.12 -6.40
N HIS A 173 2.08 5.95 -5.23
CA HIS A 173 2.27 6.85 -4.09
C HIS A 173 3.70 6.91 -3.54
N ALA A 174 4.51 5.88 -3.77
CA ALA A 174 5.93 5.90 -3.39
C ALA A 174 6.67 7.11 -4.00
N TRP A 175 6.33 7.46 -5.25
CA TRP A 175 6.74 8.72 -5.87
C TRP A 175 5.82 9.86 -5.48
N TRP A 176 4.51 9.64 -5.57
CA TRP A 176 3.48 10.68 -5.53
C TRP A 176 2.72 10.70 -4.21
N ILE A 177 3.25 11.41 -3.21
CA ILE A 177 2.78 11.69 -1.83
C ILE A 177 3.87 11.32 -0.81
N LYS A 178 4.61 10.23 -1.02
CA LYS A 178 5.70 9.83 -0.12
C LYS A 178 7.00 10.56 -0.42
N THR A 179 7.29 10.80 -1.70
CA THR A 179 8.49 11.52 -2.15
C THR A 179 8.13 12.95 -2.58
N ILE A 180 7.39 13.11 -3.68
CA ILE A 180 6.81 14.38 -4.12
C ILE A 180 5.54 14.60 -3.31
N LYS A 181 5.45 15.69 -2.56
CA LYS A 181 4.30 15.95 -1.66
C LYS A 181 4.05 17.44 -1.49
N PRO A 182 2.86 17.86 -0.98
CA PRO A 182 2.60 19.24 -0.64
C PRO A 182 3.65 19.79 0.32
N ALA A 183 3.99 21.07 0.21
CA ALA A 183 4.89 21.72 1.18
C ALA A 183 4.40 21.52 2.63
N SER A 184 3.08 21.61 2.86
CA SER A 184 2.45 21.39 4.18
C SER A 184 2.66 20.00 4.77
N PHE A 185 3.02 19.00 3.97
CA PHE A 185 3.23 17.62 4.44
C PHE A 185 4.68 17.34 4.88
N HIS A 186 5.56 18.35 4.83
CA HIS A 186 6.91 18.25 5.35
C HIS A 186 6.96 18.49 6.87
N GLU A 187 5.99 19.20 7.42
CA GLU A 187 5.87 19.57 8.84
C GLU A 187 4.53 19.11 9.41
N LEU A 188 4.23 17.81 9.28
CA LEU A 188 2.96 17.26 9.77
C LEU A 188 2.93 17.29 11.31
N ASP A 189 1.91 17.95 11.86
CA ASP A 189 1.58 17.82 13.28
C ASP A 189 0.64 16.63 13.47
N MET A 190 1.19 15.51 13.96
CA MET A 190 0.43 14.27 14.16
C MET A 190 -0.59 14.36 15.32
N SER A 191 -0.63 15.46 16.07
CA SER A 191 -1.58 15.68 17.16
C SER A 191 -2.91 16.32 16.72
N CYS A 192 -2.99 16.83 15.49
CA CYS A 192 -4.19 17.50 14.98
C CYS A 192 -4.45 17.24 13.49
N GLU A 193 -5.58 17.74 12.98
CA GLU A 193 -5.88 17.67 11.54
C GLU A 193 -4.93 18.56 10.72
N ASN A 194 -4.34 17.97 9.68
CA ASN A 194 -3.50 18.69 8.73
C ASN A 194 -4.30 18.99 7.47
N TYR A 195 -4.61 20.27 7.26
CA TYR A 195 -5.40 20.71 6.11
C TYR A 195 -4.53 20.90 4.88
N THR A 196 -4.97 20.34 3.75
CA THR A 196 -4.39 20.61 2.45
C THR A 196 -5.48 20.64 1.39
N GLU A 197 -5.30 21.51 0.41
CA GLU A 197 -6.19 21.69 -0.72
C GLU A 197 -5.70 20.96 -1.98
N GLN A 198 -4.60 20.20 -1.83
CA GLN A 198 -3.88 19.56 -2.92
C GLN A 198 -4.19 18.06 -3.04
N LEU A 199 -5.07 17.49 -2.21
CA LEU A 199 -5.42 16.07 -2.29
C LEU A 199 -5.96 15.67 -3.67
N TRP A 200 -6.71 16.55 -4.35
CA TRP A 200 -7.19 16.23 -5.70
C TRP A 200 -6.04 16.01 -6.70
N ILE A 201 -4.85 16.59 -6.45
CA ILE A 201 -3.65 16.35 -7.26
C ILE A 201 -3.00 15.03 -6.85
N PHE A 202 -2.88 14.76 -5.55
CA PHE A 202 -2.21 13.56 -5.06
C PHE A 202 -3.08 12.32 -5.20
N GLU A 203 -4.26 12.29 -4.58
CA GLU A 203 -5.21 11.19 -4.66
C GLU A 203 -5.91 11.12 -6.01
N GLY A 204 -6.29 12.27 -6.59
CA GLY A 204 -7.06 12.30 -7.82
C GLY A 204 -6.25 11.87 -9.05
N PHE A 205 -4.96 12.21 -9.12
CA PHE A 205 -4.10 11.68 -10.19
C PHE A 205 -3.77 10.22 -9.96
N THR A 206 -3.45 9.80 -8.74
CA THR A 206 -3.25 8.36 -8.44
C THR A 206 -4.48 7.55 -8.83
N SER A 207 -5.68 8.01 -8.48
CA SER A 207 -6.97 7.36 -8.84
C SER A 207 -7.29 7.36 -10.34
N TYR A 208 -6.57 8.15 -11.13
CA TYR A 208 -6.68 8.10 -12.59
C TYR A 208 -5.65 7.12 -13.18
N TYR A 209 -4.44 7.12 -12.62
CA TYR A 209 -3.33 6.29 -13.08
C TYR A 209 -3.38 4.85 -12.59
N ASP A 210 -4.07 4.55 -11.49
CA ASP A 210 -4.18 3.19 -10.96
C ASP A 210 -4.75 2.21 -12.01
N GLU A 211 -5.89 2.52 -12.61
CA GLU A 211 -6.54 1.74 -13.68
C GLU A 211 -5.92 2.01 -15.05
N LEU A 212 -5.56 3.26 -15.37
CA LEU A 212 -4.96 3.59 -16.68
C LEU A 212 -3.62 2.87 -16.88
N SER A 213 -2.85 2.65 -15.82
CA SER A 213 -1.59 1.92 -15.91
C SER A 213 -1.80 0.44 -16.24
N LEU A 214 -2.92 -0.16 -15.83
CA LEU A 214 -3.28 -1.51 -16.24
C LEU A 214 -3.58 -1.58 -17.75
N LEU A 215 -4.21 -0.56 -18.32
CA LEU A 215 -4.36 -0.44 -19.78
C LEU A 215 -2.99 -0.28 -20.46
N ARG A 216 -2.15 0.63 -19.98
CA ARG A 216 -0.84 0.93 -20.60
C ARG A 216 0.16 -0.21 -20.52
N THR A 217 0.02 -1.08 -19.53
CA THR A 217 0.81 -2.32 -19.43
C THR A 217 0.26 -3.42 -20.33
N GLY A 218 -0.93 -3.26 -20.91
CA GLY A 218 -1.65 -4.28 -21.68
C GLY A 218 -2.26 -5.38 -20.81
N ILE A 219 -2.47 -5.13 -19.51
CA ILE A 219 -3.21 -6.02 -18.62
C ILE A 219 -4.71 -5.92 -18.92
N LEU A 220 -5.18 -4.71 -19.16
CA LEU A 220 -6.54 -4.45 -19.64
C LEU A 220 -6.55 -4.12 -21.13
N SER A 221 -7.60 -4.56 -21.81
CA SER A 221 -8.03 -4.00 -23.10
C SER A 221 -8.65 -2.61 -22.91
N ILE A 222 -8.82 -1.89 -24.02
CA ILE A 222 -9.46 -0.57 -24.01
C ILE A 222 -10.92 -0.71 -23.55
N GLU A 223 -11.62 -1.74 -24.01
CA GLU A 223 -13.01 -2.04 -23.67
C GLU A 223 -13.19 -2.30 -22.17
N GLN A 224 -12.28 -3.09 -21.57
CA GLN A 224 -12.27 -3.34 -20.14
C GLN A 224 -11.99 -2.05 -19.35
N TYR A 225 -11.00 -1.24 -19.76
CA TYR A 225 -10.71 0.04 -19.12
C TYR A 225 -11.90 1.01 -19.18
N LEU A 226 -12.54 1.14 -20.34
CA LEU A 226 -13.72 2.01 -20.49
C LEU A 226 -14.87 1.56 -19.60
N THR A 227 -15.02 0.26 -19.36
CA THR A 227 -16.03 -0.30 -18.45
C THR A 227 -15.82 0.15 -17.00
N LEU A 228 -14.57 0.40 -16.58
CA LEU A 228 -14.24 0.95 -15.25
C LEU A 228 -14.41 2.47 -15.19
N LEU A 229 -14.01 3.17 -16.26
CA LEU A 229 -14.03 4.63 -16.32
C LEU A 229 -15.45 5.22 -16.39
N VAL A 230 -16.36 4.58 -17.15
CA VAL A 230 -17.73 5.07 -17.38
C VAL A 230 -18.52 5.25 -16.07
N PRO A 231 -18.53 4.28 -15.13
CA PRO A 231 -19.15 4.46 -13.82
C PRO A 231 -18.63 5.67 -13.04
N THR A 232 -17.33 5.95 -13.08
CA THR A 232 -16.72 7.09 -12.39
C THR A 232 -17.20 8.42 -12.97
N ILE A 233 -17.18 8.56 -14.31
CA ILE A 233 -17.72 9.73 -15.01
C ILE A 233 -19.22 9.90 -14.72
N SER A 234 -19.98 8.80 -14.78
CA SER A 234 -21.42 8.79 -14.54
C SER A 234 -21.77 9.25 -13.13
N ARG A 235 -21.05 8.75 -12.12
CA ARG A 235 -21.22 9.13 -10.71
C ARG A 235 -20.94 10.63 -10.49
N MET A 236 -19.89 11.15 -11.11
CA MET A 236 -19.56 12.58 -11.05
C MET A 236 -20.67 13.43 -11.69
N HIS A 237 -21.15 13.08 -12.88
CA HIS A 237 -22.20 13.85 -13.56
C HIS A 237 -23.55 13.83 -12.84
N LYS A 238 -23.95 12.67 -12.29
CA LYS A 238 -25.20 12.52 -11.52
C LYS A 238 -25.15 13.23 -10.18
N GLY A 239 -23.98 13.33 -9.56
CA GLY A 239 -23.79 13.98 -8.27
C GLY A 239 -24.02 15.49 -8.34
N ARG A 240 -24.95 16.02 -7.56
CA ARG A 240 -25.14 17.48 -7.43
C ARG A 240 -24.03 18.15 -6.60
N GLY A 241 -23.22 17.37 -5.89
CA GLY A 241 -22.13 17.85 -5.02
C GLY A 241 -21.08 18.68 -5.77
N ARG A 242 -20.81 18.36 -7.05
CA ARG A 242 -19.86 19.11 -7.89
C ARG A 242 -20.22 20.59 -8.12
N PHE A 243 -21.48 20.97 -7.88
CA PHE A 243 -21.95 22.36 -7.94
C PHE A 243 -21.96 23.06 -6.58
N LYS A 244 -21.69 22.32 -5.49
CA LYS A 244 -21.74 22.81 -4.11
C LYS A 244 -20.36 22.91 -3.46
N GLN A 245 -19.43 22.04 -3.87
CA GLN A 245 -18.10 21.95 -3.27
C GLN A 245 -17.04 21.82 -4.36
N SER A 246 -16.02 22.66 -4.28
CA SER A 246 -14.83 22.54 -5.13
C SER A 246 -14.01 21.31 -4.73
N VAL A 247 -13.35 20.67 -5.70
CA VAL A 247 -12.37 19.61 -5.47
C VAL A 247 -11.20 20.06 -4.58
N ARG A 248 -10.96 21.38 -4.52
CA ARG A 248 -9.99 22.02 -3.62
C ARG A 248 -10.35 21.82 -2.14
N ASN A 249 -11.63 21.78 -1.80
CA ASN A 249 -12.11 21.79 -0.42
C ASN A 249 -12.29 20.37 0.13
N GLN A 250 -11.39 19.45 -0.23
CA GLN A 250 -11.37 18.10 0.32
C GLN A 250 -10.44 18.08 1.53
N VAL A 251 -10.97 17.73 2.70
CA VAL A 251 -10.22 17.68 3.96
C VAL A 251 -9.69 16.27 4.17
N LEU A 252 -8.39 16.13 4.47
CA LEU A 252 -7.87 14.89 5.06
C LEU A 252 -8.34 14.82 6.52
N MET A 253 -9.49 14.22 6.76
CA MET A 253 -9.93 13.87 8.11
C MET A 253 -9.37 12.50 8.47
N ARG A 254 -8.29 12.43 9.28
CA ARG A 254 -7.95 11.20 10.00
C ARG A 254 -8.01 11.47 11.50
N GLY A 255 -9.15 11.15 12.09
CA GLY A 255 -9.43 11.38 13.51
C GLY A 255 -10.92 11.37 13.84
N ARG A 256 -11.66 10.31 13.50
CA ARG A 256 -12.93 10.08 14.22
C ARG A 256 -12.58 9.55 15.59
N ASN A 257 -12.65 10.44 16.57
CA ASN A 257 -12.72 10.12 18.00
C ASN A 257 -13.69 8.94 18.22
N PHE A 258 -13.17 7.82 18.68
CA PHE A 258 -13.98 6.83 19.39
C PHE A 258 -14.29 7.39 20.77
N THR A 259 -15.39 8.13 20.88
CA THR A 259 -16.04 8.37 22.17
C THR A 259 -17.48 7.88 22.08
N THR A 260 -17.66 6.68 22.63
CA THR A 260 -18.82 6.18 23.39
C THR A 260 -20.15 6.93 23.24
N ARG A 261 -21.17 6.18 22.80
CA ARG A 261 -22.42 6.04 23.54
C ARG A 261 -22.74 4.56 23.69
#